data_AF-A0A7L4R820-F1
#
_entry.id   AF-A0A7L4R820-F1
#
_cell.length_a   1.000
_cell.length_b   1.000
_cell.length_c   1.000
_cell.angle_alpha   90.00
_cell.angle_beta   90.00
_cell.angle_gamma   90.00
#
_symmetry.space_group_name_H-M   'P 1'
#
loop_
_entity.id
_entity.type
_entity.pdbx_description
1 polymer ?
#
loop_
_entity_poly.entity_id
_entity_poly.type
_entity_poly.pdbx_seq_one_letter_code
_entity_poly.pdbx_strand_id
1 'polypeptide(L)'
;GQLERHLKDLDFNPKGILTDDTRHLVRLAIILGKDRLPPTMLVEGPPLEMKKHAEQFRKSHKKAKFSVKKKRLYAAVKRPVVKAEDAILQFFRSFSKTKSHLAYPEEMLILGRLPKESKS
;
A
#
# COMPACT_ATOMS: atom_id res chain seq x y z
N GLY A 1 13.97 3.03 2.49
CA GLY A 1 13.86 3.99 1.35
C GLY A 1 12.46 4.58 1.22
N GLN A 2 12.21 5.52 0.30
CA GLN A 2 10.87 6.10 0.09
C GLN A 2 9.82 5.04 -0.35
N LEU A 3 10.22 4.14 -1.26
CA LEU A 3 9.38 3.02 -1.70
C LEU A 3 9.02 2.07 -0.55
N GLU A 4 9.98 1.76 0.33
CA GLU A 4 9.77 0.92 1.49
C GLU A 4 8.73 1.52 2.46
N ARG A 5 8.82 2.83 2.72
CA ARG A 5 7.83 3.54 3.54
C ARG A 5 6.44 3.47 2.90
N HIS A 6 6.34 3.75 1.60
CA HIS A 6 5.09 3.66 0.86
C HIS A 6 4.43 2.27 0.96
N LEU A 7 5.22 1.20 0.80
CA LEU A 7 4.73 -0.18 0.91
C LEU A 7 4.33 -0.55 2.35
N LYS A 8 5.03 0.00 3.35
CA LYS A 8 4.71 -0.19 4.76
C LYS A 8 3.40 0.51 5.14
N ASP A 9 3.20 1.74 4.68
CA ASP A 9 1.97 2.52 4.91
C ASP A 9 0.72 1.84 4.30
N LEU A 10 0.92 1.03 3.27
CA LEU A 10 -0.13 0.23 2.64
C LEU A 10 -0.30 -1.17 3.25
N ASP A 11 0.44 -1.54 4.31
CA ASP A 11 0.43 -2.85 4.99
C ASP A 11 1.07 -4.04 4.22
N PHE A 12 1.85 -3.81 3.16
CA PHE A 12 2.52 -4.91 2.43
C PHE A 12 3.71 -5.52 3.19
N ASN A 13 4.19 -4.84 4.24
CA ASN A 13 5.26 -5.29 5.13
C ASN A 13 6.54 -5.70 4.38
N PRO A 14 7.27 -4.75 3.78
CA PRO A 14 8.54 -5.04 3.12
C PRO A 14 9.55 -5.57 4.14
N LYS A 15 10.24 -6.66 3.78
CA LYS A 15 11.28 -7.31 4.60
C LYS A 15 12.70 -6.93 4.15
N GLY A 16 12.83 -6.50 2.90
CA GLY A 16 14.10 -6.09 2.31
C GLY A 16 13.93 -5.61 0.88
N ILE A 17 14.82 -4.73 0.46
CA ILE A 17 14.95 -4.28 -0.93
C ILE A 17 16.41 -4.50 -1.32
N LEU A 18 16.62 -5.34 -2.32
CA LEU A 18 17.93 -5.56 -2.93
C LEU A 18 17.99 -4.74 -4.22
N THR A 19 19.16 -4.16 -4.48
CA THR A 19 19.40 -3.33 -5.65
C THR A 19 20.56 -3.91 -6.42
N ASP A 20 20.37 -4.09 -7.71
CA ASP A 20 21.43 -4.47 -8.65
C ASP A 20 21.46 -3.41 -9.75
N ASP A 21 22.65 -2.84 -9.99
CA ASP A 21 22.85 -1.77 -10.95
C ASP A 21 23.77 -2.27 -12.06
N THR A 22 23.25 -2.23 -13.28
CA THR A 22 24.00 -2.50 -14.52
C THR A 22 24.02 -1.23 -15.34
N ARG A 23 25.02 -1.05 -16.21
CA ARG A 23 25.28 0.22 -16.96
C ARG A 23 24.07 0.94 -17.57
N HIS A 24 22.97 0.24 -17.84
CA HIS A 24 21.76 0.82 -18.44
C HIS A 24 20.46 0.50 -17.67
N LEU A 25 20.51 -0.28 -16.58
CA LEU A 25 19.32 -0.77 -15.90
C LEU A 25 19.57 -0.92 -14.40
N VAL A 26 18.66 -0.34 -13.61
CA VAL A 26 18.55 -0.58 -12.17
C VAL A 26 17.48 -1.62 -11.92
N ARG A 27 17.83 -2.71 -11.24
CA ARG A 27 16.92 -3.78 -10.83
C ARG A 27 16.67 -3.68 -9.33
N LEU A 28 15.40 -3.70 -8.96
CA LEU A 28 14.97 -3.72 -7.57
C LEU A 28 14.26 -5.04 -7.27
N ALA A 29 14.83 -5.85 -6.39
CA ALA A 29 14.15 -7.02 -5.85
C ALA A 29 13.57 -6.70 -4.48
N ILE A 30 12.25 -6.80 -4.35
CA ILE A 30 11.52 -6.41 -3.13
C ILE A 30 10.98 -7.66 -2.47
N ILE A 31 11.43 -7.93 -1.24
CA ILE A 31 10.93 -9.04 -0.43
C ILE A 31 9.76 -8.53 0.38
N LEU A 32 8.58 -9.11 0.18
CA LEU A 32 7.34 -8.69 0.84
C LEU A 32 6.84 -9.75 1.82
N GLY A 33 6.22 -9.30 2.92
CA GLY A 33 5.47 -10.17 3.82
C GLY A 33 4.14 -10.63 3.21
N LYS A 34 3.54 -9.81 2.34
CA LYS A 34 2.28 -10.09 1.64
C LYS A 34 2.36 -9.57 0.21
N ASP A 35 1.92 -10.36 -0.76
CA ASP A 35 1.79 -9.91 -2.16
C ASP A 35 0.40 -9.34 -2.47
N ARG A 36 -0.61 -9.80 -1.71
CA ARG A 36 -1.99 -9.35 -1.77
C ARG A 36 -2.55 -9.05 -0.39
N LEU A 37 -3.36 -8.00 -0.32
CA LEU A 37 -4.10 -7.60 0.86
C LEU A 37 -5.58 -7.98 0.73
N PRO A 38 -6.34 -8.07 1.83
CA PRO A 38 -7.79 -8.16 1.73
C PRO A 38 -8.36 -6.90 1.04
N PRO A 39 -9.46 -7.01 0.27
CA PRO A 39 -10.05 -5.88 -0.46
C PRO A 39 -10.59 -4.78 0.47
N THR A 40 -10.75 -5.07 1.75
CA THR A 40 -11.22 -4.15 2.77
C THR A 40 -10.20 -3.97 3.89
N MET A 41 -10.25 -2.81 4.54
CA MET A 41 -9.47 -2.48 5.73
C MET A 41 -10.37 -1.82 6.78
N LEU A 42 -9.95 -1.90 8.04
CA LEU A 42 -10.59 -1.19 9.14
C LEU A 42 -9.91 0.16 9.33
N VAL A 43 -10.67 1.23 9.17
CA VAL A 43 -10.25 2.58 9.54
C VAL A 43 -10.71 2.83 10.97
N GLU A 44 -9.77 3.23 11.82
CA GLU A 44 -10.05 3.61 13.18
C GLU A 44 -10.72 5.00 13.22
N GLY A 45 -11.79 5.08 13.99
CA GLY A 45 -12.55 6.30 14.23
C GLY A 45 -12.49 6.74 15.69
N PRO A 46 -13.29 7.75 16.05
CA PRO A 46 -13.30 8.30 17.40
C PRO A 46 -13.89 7.30 18.42
N PRO A 47 -13.61 7.50 19.72
CA PRO A 47 -14.36 6.86 20.80
C PRO A 47 -15.87 7.07 20.64
N LEU A 48 -16.66 6.04 20.95
CA LEU A 48 -18.11 6.06 20.81
C LEU A 48 -18.77 7.14 21.70
N GLU A 49 -18.13 7.46 22.83
CA GLU A 49 -18.58 8.46 23.80
C GLU A 49 -18.53 9.90 23.21
N MET A 50 -17.67 10.14 22.22
CA MET A 50 -17.58 11.43 21.51
C MET A 50 -18.68 11.54 20.43
N LYS A 51 -19.95 11.60 20.85
CA LYS A 51 -21.14 11.53 19.97
C LYS A 51 -21.03 12.34 18.67
N LYS A 52 -20.68 13.64 18.78
CA LYS A 52 -20.55 14.54 17.61
C LYS A 52 -19.51 14.04 16.61
N HIS A 53 -18.35 13.58 17.08
CA HIS A 53 -17.29 13.05 16.21
C HIS A 53 -17.66 11.67 15.65
N ALA A 54 -18.31 10.82 16.45
CA ALA A 54 -18.78 9.52 16.00
C ALA A 54 -19.82 9.67 14.87
N GLU A 55 -20.74 10.63 14.98
CA GLU A 55 -21.70 10.96 13.94
C GLU A 55 -21.03 11.50 12.67
N GLN A 56 -20.07 12.42 12.82
CA GLN A 56 -19.29 12.93 11.68
C GLN A 56 -18.54 11.80 10.98
N PHE A 57 -17.89 10.91 11.73
CA PHE A 57 -17.18 9.76 11.19
C PHE A 57 -18.11 8.83 10.41
N ARG A 58 -19.32 8.56 10.94
CA ARG A 58 -20.35 7.79 10.23
C ARG A 58 -20.81 8.48 8.95
N LYS A 59 -20.98 9.82 8.98
CA LYS A 59 -21.35 10.63 7.82
C LYS A 59 -20.27 10.68 6.75
N SER A 60 -18.99 10.61 7.10
CA SER A 60 -17.89 10.51 6.12
C SER A 60 -17.78 9.12 5.49
N HIS A 61 -18.25 8.09 6.19
CA HIS A 61 -18.14 6.68 5.77
C HIS A 61 -19.51 6.03 5.56
N LYS A 62 -20.48 6.73 4.92
CA LYS A 62 -21.89 6.29 4.83
C LYS A 62 -22.09 4.88 4.26
N LYS A 63 -21.19 4.43 3.38
CA LYS A 63 -21.25 3.12 2.71
C LYS A 63 -20.44 2.04 3.44
N ALA A 64 -19.78 2.36 4.54
CA ALA A 64 -18.96 1.43 5.29
C ALA A 64 -19.78 0.61 6.27
N LYS A 65 -19.35 -0.63 6.53
CA LYS A 65 -19.86 -1.40 7.67
C LYS A 65 -19.12 -0.93 8.93
N PHE A 66 -19.85 -0.65 10.01
CA PHE A 66 -19.26 -0.19 11.26
C PHE A 66 -19.13 -1.33 12.28
N SER A 67 -18.08 -1.29 13.09
CA SER A 67 -17.93 -2.15 14.26
C SER A 67 -17.42 -1.33 15.44
N VAL A 68 -17.72 -1.76 16.66
CA VAL A 68 -17.22 -1.11 17.88
C VAL A 68 -16.29 -2.09 18.59
N LYS A 69 -15.05 -1.67 18.85
CA LYS A 69 -14.07 -2.47 19.61
C LYS A 69 -13.41 -1.56 20.64
N LYS A 70 -13.31 -2.02 21.89
CA LYS A 70 -12.69 -1.26 23.00
C LYS A 70 -13.20 0.19 23.09
N LYS A 71 -14.53 0.38 23.03
CA LYS A 71 -15.21 1.70 23.02
C LYS A 71 -14.84 2.64 21.85
N ARG A 72 -14.17 2.17 20.81
CA ARG A 72 -13.87 2.94 19.59
C ARG A 72 -14.66 2.43 18.39
N LEU A 73 -15.04 3.36 17.52
CA LEU A 73 -15.73 3.06 16.27
C LEU A 73 -14.70 2.70 15.19
N TYR A 74 -15.01 1.69 14.37
CA TYR A 74 -14.21 1.30 13.22
C TYR A 74 -15.11 1.22 11.99
N ALA A 75 -14.61 1.67 10.84
CA ALA A 75 -15.28 1.56 9.55
C ALA A 75 -14.54 0.57 8.65
N ALA A 76 -15.26 -0.42 8.09
CA ALA A 76 -14.73 -1.28 7.04
C ALA A 76 -14.86 -0.57 5.69
N VAL A 77 -13.73 -0.15 5.13
CA VAL A 77 -13.64 0.57 3.84
C VAL A 77 -12.89 -0.26 2.81
N LYS A 78 -13.07 0.04 1.53
CA LYS A 78 -12.26 -0.58 0.46
C LYS A 78 -10.82 -0.06 0.54
N ARG A 79 -9.84 -0.94 0.33
CA ARG A 79 -8.44 -0.53 0.19
C ARG A 79 -8.22 0.21 -1.13
N PRO A 80 -7.36 1.25 -1.15
CA PRO A 80 -7.00 1.91 -2.41
C PRO A 80 -6.23 0.98 -3.34
N VAL A 81 -5.41 0.09 -2.76
CA VAL A 81 -4.59 -0.89 -3.49
C VAL A 81 -4.64 -2.24 -2.79
N VAL A 82 -4.71 -3.31 -3.60
CA VAL A 82 -4.82 -4.69 -3.13
C VAL A 82 -3.58 -5.50 -3.45
N LYS A 83 -2.96 -5.30 -4.63
CA LYS A 83 -1.76 -6.02 -5.06
C LYS A 83 -0.51 -5.16 -4.86
N ALA A 84 0.59 -5.78 -4.47
CA ALA A 84 1.85 -5.07 -4.29
C ALA A 84 2.37 -4.44 -5.58
N GLU A 85 2.20 -5.12 -6.72
CA GLU A 85 2.57 -4.61 -8.05
C GLU A 85 1.90 -3.26 -8.35
N ASP A 86 0.59 -3.16 -8.09
CA ASP A 86 -0.17 -1.93 -8.28
C ASP A 86 0.34 -0.81 -7.36
N ALA A 87 0.77 -1.14 -6.14
CA ALA A 87 1.34 -0.17 -5.19
C ALA A 87 2.70 0.34 -5.66
N ILE A 88 3.56 -0.55 -6.15
CA ILE A 88 4.87 -0.20 -6.70
C ILE A 88 4.70 0.69 -7.94
N LEU A 89 3.79 0.33 -8.85
CA LEU A 89 3.43 1.15 -10.01
C LEU A 89 2.95 2.54 -9.57
N GLN A 90 2.02 2.60 -8.62
CA GLN A 90 1.48 3.86 -8.13
C GLN A 90 2.57 4.75 -7.51
N PHE A 91 3.48 4.18 -6.72
CA PHE A 91 4.61 4.90 -6.13
C PHE A 91 5.43 5.58 -7.22
N PHE A 92 5.91 4.79 -8.16
CA PHE A 92 6.80 5.27 -9.20
C PHE A 92 6.07 6.26 -10.13
N ARG A 93 4.80 6.01 -10.47
CA ARG A 93 3.98 6.95 -11.26
C ARG A 93 3.79 8.32 -10.59
N SER A 94 3.85 8.38 -9.27
CA SER A 94 3.76 9.66 -8.57
C SER A 94 4.95 10.59 -8.85
N PHE A 95 6.07 10.04 -9.34
CA PHE A 95 7.27 10.79 -9.70
C PHE A 95 7.43 11.02 -11.21
N SER A 96 6.69 10.31 -12.08
CA SER A 96 6.88 10.36 -13.54
C SER A 96 6.70 11.75 -14.15
N LYS A 97 5.90 12.62 -13.51
CA LYS A 97 5.66 14.02 -13.92
C LYS A 97 6.43 15.05 -13.11
N THR A 98 7.35 14.61 -12.27
CA THR A 98 8.12 15.48 -11.38
C THR A 98 9.55 15.66 -11.90
N LYS A 99 10.26 16.70 -11.46
CA LYS A 99 11.72 16.83 -11.69
C LYS A 99 12.55 15.94 -10.75
N SER A 100 11.96 14.87 -10.21
CA SER A 100 12.64 13.96 -9.29
C SER A 100 13.66 13.11 -10.05
N HIS A 101 14.74 12.72 -9.38
CA HIS A 101 15.65 11.67 -9.86
C HIS A 101 14.98 10.30 -9.96
N LEU A 102 13.76 10.17 -9.40
CA LEU A 102 12.89 9.01 -9.56
C LEU A 102 11.92 9.15 -10.74
N ALA A 103 12.02 10.19 -11.56
CA ALA A 103 11.21 10.32 -12.77
C ALA A 103 11.74 9.37 -13.85
N TYR A 104 10.86 8.53 -14.39
CA TYR A 104 11.17 7.58 -15.46
C TYR A 104 10.00 7.53 -16.45
N PRO A 105 10.23 7.21 -17.72
CA PRO A 105 9.16 6.92 -18.67
C PRO A 105 8.45 5.63 -18.25
N GLU A 106 7.12 5.63 -18.16
CA GLU A 106 6.34 4.47 -17.68
C GLU A 106 6.66 3.17 -18.45
N GLU A 107 7.01 3.29 -19.72
CA GLU A 107 7.37 2.19 -20.63
C GLU A 107 8.62 1.40 -20.19
N MET A 108 9.47 1.97 -19.33
CA MET A 108 10.69 1.31 -18.83
C MET A 108 10.47 0.54 -17.52
N LEU A 109 9.29 0.63 -16.91
CA LEU A 109 9.02 -0.07 -15.65
C LEU A 109 8.51 -1.48 -15.92
N ILE A 110 9.39 -2.46 -15.73
CA ILE A 110 9.08 -3.88 -15.86
C ILE A 110 8.89 -4.46 -14.46
N LEU A 111 7.70 -5.00 -14.19
CA LEU A 111 7.41 -5.76 -12.97
C LEU A 111 7.29 -7.24 -13.27
N GLY A 112 7.97 -8.06 -12.47
CA GLY A 112 7.92 -9.51 -12.57
C GLY A 112 7.93 -10.15 -11.19
N ARG A 113 7.31 -11.33 -11.08
CA ARG A 113 7.46 -12.19 -9.91
C ARG A 113 8.62 -13.14 -10.18
N LEU A 114 9.55 -13.21 -9.23
CA LEU A 114 10.54 -14.28 -9.25
C LEU A 114 9.82 -15.61 -9.03
N PRO A 115 10.13 -16.65 -9.82
CA PRO A 115 9.56 -17.98 -9.60
C PRO A 115 9.92 -18.45 -8.18
N LYS A 116 8.96 -19.04 -7.48
CA LYS A 116 9.27 -19.76 -6.24
C LYS A 116 10.12 -20.96 -6.64
N GLU A 117 11.32 -21.08 -6.10
CA GLU A 117 12.08 -22.33 -6.23
C GLU A 117 11.19 -23.49 -5.79
N SER A 118 10.88 -24.37 -6.73
CA SER A 118 10.21 -25.62 -6.47
C SER A 118 11.15 -26.44 -5.61
N LYS A 119 10.91 -26.50 -4.29
CA LYS A 119 11.56 -27.51 -3.46
C LYS A 119 11.12 -28.86 -3.99
N SER A 120 12.01 -29.51 -4.75
CA SER A 120 11.92 -30.93 -5.10
C SER A 120 12.35 -31.76 -3.91
#